data_AF-A0A4Y8CDY4-F1
#
_entry.id   AF-A0A4Y8CDY4-F1
#
_cell.length_a   1.000
_cell.length_b   1.000
_cell.length_c   1.000
_cell.angle_alpha   90.00
_cell.angle_beta   90.00
_cell.angle_gamma   90.00
#
_symmetry.space_group_name_H-M   'P 1'
#
loop_
_entity.id
_entity.type
_entity.pdbx_description
1 polymer ?
#
loop_
_entity_poly.entity_id
_entity_poly.type
_entity_poly.pdbx_seq_one_letter_code
_entity_poly.pdbx_strand_id
1 'polypeptide(L)'
;LQDEKMLEIDHIYPYSRSFDDSYMNKVLVFTKQNQEKLNKTPFEAFGNDSTKWQKIEVLAKNLPTKKQKRILDKNYKDKEQKDFKDRNLNDTRYIARLVLNYTKDYLDFLPLSDDENTKLNDIQKGSKVHVEAKSGMLTSALRHTWGFSTKDRNNHLHHAIDAVIIAYANNSIVKAFSDFKKEQESNSAELYAKKISELDYKNKRKFFEPFSGF
;
A
#
# COMPACT_ATOMS: atom_id res chain seq x y z
N LEU A 1 0.64 40.50 11.61
CA LEU A 1 -0.20 39.72 10.66
C LEU A 1 -1.63 40.23 10.81
N GLN A 2 -2.18 40.85 9.76
CA GLN A 2 -3.53 41.43 9.75
C GLN A 2 -4.56 40.30 9.55
N ASP A 3 -5.47 40.16 10.51
CA ASP A 3 -6.65 39.27 10.57
C ASP A 3 -6.42 37.75 10.37
N GLU A 4 -6.56 37.00 11.45
CA GLU A 4 -6.45 35.53 11.52
C GLU A 4 -7.52 34.81 10.67
N LYS A 5 -8.64 35.48 10.34
CA LYS A 5 -9.74 34.91 9.54
C LYS A 5 -9.61 35.21 8.05
N MET A 6 -8.51 35.82 7.60
CA MET A 6 -8.35 36.18 6.19
C MET A 6 -8.08 34.97 5.30
N LEU A 7 -7.42 33.94 5.83
CA LEU A 7 -6.94 32.79 5.08
C LEU A 7 -7.46 31.48 5.69
N GLU A 8 -7.77 30.52 4.83
CA GLU A 8 -8.22 29.18 5.19
C GLU A 8 -7.48 28.11 4.37
N ILE A 9 -7.37 26.91 4.95
CA ILE A 9 -6.92 25.73 4.22
C ILE A 9 -8.15 25.11 3.55
N ASP A 10 -8.19 25.13 2.23
CA ASP A 10 -9.25 24.54 1.40
C ASP A 10 -8.79 23.20 0.79
N HIS A 11 -9.75 22.30 0.58
CA HIS A 11 -9.56 21.07 -0.17
C HIS A 11 -9.87 21.31 -1.65
N ILE A 12 -8.87 21.14 -2.53
CA ILE A 12 -9.00 21.25 -3.99
C ILE A 12 -10.20 20.42 -4.46
N TYR A 13 -10.17 19.12 -4.20
CA TYR A 13 -11.37 18.30 -4.30
C TYR A 13 -12.07 18.30 -2.95
N PRO A 14 -13.35 18.71 -2.88
CA PRO A 14 -14.12 18.71 -1.63
C PRO A 14 -13.98 17.38 -0.88
N TYR A 15 -13.74 17.45 0.43
CA TYR A 15 -13.59 16.24 1.24
C TYR A 15 -14.83 15.35 1.16
N SER A 16 -16.02 15.94 1.12
CA SER A 16 -17.31 15.22 0.99
C SER A 16 -17.46 14.42 -0.31
N ARG A 17 -16.69 14.73 -1.37
CA ARG A 17 -16.75 14.07 -2.69
C ARG A 17 -15.53 13.21 -3.00
N SER A 18 -14.40 13.52 -2.35
CA SER A 18 -13.11 12.88 -2.61
C SER A 18 -12.63 11.97 -1.49
N PHE A 19 -13.08 12.22 -0.25
CA PHE A 19 -12.58 11.60 0.98
C PHE A 19 -11.07 11.77 1.21
N ASP A 20 -10.42 12.65 0.44
CA ASP A 20 -8.97 12.84 0.41
C ASP A 20 -8.57 14.02 1.32
N ASP A 21 -8.12 13.73 2.54
CA ASP A 21 -7.57 14.74 3.46
C ASP A 21 -6.06 14.94 3.32
N SER A 22 -5.44 14.38 2.27
CA SER A 22 -3.99 14.43 2.10
C SER A 22 -3.49 15.85 1.84
N TYR A 23 -2.23 16.11 2.18
CA TYR A 23 -1.53 17.37 1.91
C TYR A 23 -1.58 17.79 0.43
N MET A 24 -1.63 16.81 -0.48
CA MET A 24 -1.71 17.07 -1.92
C MET A 24 -3.10 17.57 -2.36
N ASN A 25 -4.12 17.46 -1.50
CA ASN A 25 -5.45 18.00 -1.72
C ASN A 25 -5.66 19.38 -1.06
N LYS A 26 -4.71 19.89 -0.27
CA LYS A 26 -4.88 21.11 0.53
C LYS A 26 -4.19 22.32 -0.10
N VAL A 27 -4.84 23.48 -0.11
CA VAL A 27 -4.28 24.77 -0.57
C VAL A 27 -4.63 25.88 0.41
N LEU A 28 -3.77 26.88 0.53
CA LEU A 28 -4.06 28.09 1.30
C LEU A 28 -4.79 29.08 0.39
N VAL A 29 -5.97 29.52 0.80
CA VAL A 29 -6.83 30.44 0.04
C VAL A 29 -7.36 31.53 0.94
N PHE A 30 -7.87 32.60 0.34
CA PHE A 30 -8.66 33.57 1.07
C PHE A 30 -10.01 32.99 1.45
N THR A 31 -10.46 33.27 2.68
CA THR A 31 -11.72 32.77 3.25
C THR A 31 -12.91 33.03 2.32
N LYS A 32 -13.00 34.23 1.73
CA LYS A 32 -14.09 34.58 0.80
C LYS A 32 -14.17 33.62 -0.39
N GLN A 33 -13.04 33.26 -0.98
CA GLN A 33 -12.97 32.35 -2.12
C GLN A 33 -13.29 30.91 -1.72
N ASN A 34 -12.90 30.49 -0.51
CA ASN A 34 -13.30 29.19 0.02
C ASN A 34 -14.83 29.08 0.18
N GLN A 35 -15.45 30.12 0.75
CA GLN A 35 -16.90 30.21 0.90
C GLN A 35 -17.65 30.31 -0.44
N GLU A 36 -17.04 30.91 -1.48
CA GLU A 36 -17.59 30.94 -2.85
C GLU A 36 -17.52 29.55 -3.52
N LYS A 37 -16.46 28.78 -3.25
CA LYS A 37 -16.23 27.45 -3.83
C LYS A 37 -17.13 26.37 -3.22
N LEU A 38 -17.41 26.40 -1.91
CA LEU A 38 -18.23 25.41 -1.22
C LEU A 38 -17.76 23.96 -1.52
N ASN A 39 -18.70 23.06 -1.86
CA ASN A 39 -18.47 21.66 -2.22
C ASN A 39 -18.16 21.45 -3.72
N LYS A 40 -17.66 22.48 -4.41
CA LYS A 40 -17.24 22.41 -5.83
C LYS A 40 -15.73 22.25 -5.95
N THR A 41 -15.27 21.73 -7.08
CA THR A 41 -13.85 21.80 -7.48
C THR A 41 -13.49 23.22 -7.93
N PRO A 42 -12.20 23.58 -8.07
CA PRO A 42 -11.82 24.91 -8.54
C PRO A 42 -12.37 25.23 -9.92
N PHE A 43 -12.42 24.22 -10.81
CA PHE A 43 -12.97 24.40 -12.15
C PHE A 43 -14.50 24.58 -12.13
N GLU A 44 -15.22 23.80 -11.32
CA GLU A 44 -16.67 23.96 -11.17
C GLU A 44 -17.06 25.32 -10.55
N ALA A 45 -16.23 25.87 -9.65
CA ALA A 45 -16.49 27.15 -9.01
C ALA A 45 -16.08 28.35 -9.87
N PHE A 46 -14.91 28.27 -10.52
CA PHE A 46 -14.26 29.44 -11.14
C PHE A 46 -13.96 29.26 -12.64
N GLY A 47 -14.20 28.09 -13.23
CA GLY A 47 -13.85 27.78 -14.61
C GLY A 47 -14.63 28.57 -15.66
N ASN A 48 -15.82 29.07 -15.31
CA ASN A 48 -16.62 29.94 -16.19
C ASN A 48 -16.15 31.40 -16.19
N ASP A 49 -15.35 31.82 -15.21
CA ASP A 49 -14.71 33.14 -15.17
C ASP A 49 -13.32 33.01 -15.78
N SER A 50 -13.21 33.37 -17.06
CA SER A 50 -11.95 33.23 -17.83
C SER A 50 -10.78 33.97 -17.19
N THR A 51 -11.03 35.12 -16.54
CA THR A 51 -9.98 35.93 -15.93
C THR A 51 -9.50 35.30 -14.61
N LYS A 52 -10.42 34.85 -13.75
CA LYS A 52 -10.06 34.10 -12.53
C LYS A 52 -9.39 32.77 -12.87
N TRP A 53 -9.92 32.04 -13.85
CA TRP A 53 -9.41 30.73 -14.24
C TRP A 53 -7.98 30.81 -14.77
N GLN A 54 -7.67 31.78 -15.64
CA GLN A 54 -6.30 32.00 -16.12
C GLN A 54 -5.30 32.27 -14.97
N LYS A 55 -5.70 33.03 -13.95
CA LYS A 55 -4.86 33.26 -12.76
C LYS A 55 -4.59 31.96 -12.01
N ILE A 56 -5.63 31.13 -11.82
CA ILE A 56 -5.49 29.81 -11.19
C ILE A 56 -4.53 28.92 -12.01
N GLU A 57 -4.67 28.91 -13.34
CA GLU A 57 -3.79 28.14 -14.24
C GLU A 57 -2.32 28.53 -14.11
N VAL A 58 -2.03 29.84 -14.00
CA VAL A 58 -0.67 30.34 -13.80
C VAL A 58 -0.11 29.93 -12.43
N LEU A 59 -0.89 30.11 -11.36
CA LEU A 59 -0.46 29.75 -10.01
C LEU A 59 -0.21 28.24 -9.86
N ALA A 60 -1.07 27.41 -10.46
CA ALA A 60 -0.97 25.96 -10.40
C ALA A 60 0.31 25.41 -11.03
N LYS A 61 0.89 26.10 -12.02
CA LYS A 61 2.16 25.70 -12.67
C LYS A 61 3.36 25.70 -11.73
N ASN A 62 3.30 26.47 -10.64
CA ASN A 62 4.38 26.56 -9.66
C ASN A 62 4.26 25.52 -8.53
N LEU A 63 3.24 24.64 -8.58
CA LEU A 63 2.99 23.63 -7.57
C LEU A 63 3.46 22.24 -8.03
N PRO A 64 3.68 21.29 -7.10
CA PRO A 64 4.01 19.92 -7.46
C PRO A 64 3.00 19.32 -8.43
N THR A 65 3.47 18.53 -9.40
CA THR A 65 2.66 17.99 -10.50
C THR A 65 1.37 17.31 -10.04
N LYS A 66 1.39 16.61 -8.90
CA LYS A 66 0.19 15.98 -8.33
C LYS A 66 -0.87 17.02 -7.93
N LYS A 67 -0.46 18.12 -7.27
CA LYS A 67 -1.34 19.21 -6.83
C LYS A 67 -1.84 20.01 -8.04
N GLN A 68 -0.95 20.32 -8.99
CA GLN A 68 -1.31 20.95 -10.26
C GLN A 68 -2.40 20.18 -11.00
N LYS A 69 -2.23 18.87 -11.18
CA LYS A 69 -3.23 18.02 -11.86
C LYS A 69 -4.60 18.06 -11.20
N ARG A 70 -4.65 18.15 -9.87
CA ARG A 70 -5.92 18.24 -9.12
C ARG A 70 -6.59 19.60 -9.29
N ILE A 71 -5.81 20.68 -9.21
CA ILE A 71 -6.34 22.04 -9.34
C ILE A 71 -6.91 22.26 -10.76
N LEU A 72 -6.23 21.72 -11.77
CA LEU A 72 -6.56 21.91 -13.18
C LEU A 72 -7.50 20.83 -13.74
N ASP A 73 -8.06 19.97 -12.88
CA ASP A 73 -8.98 18.94 -13.30
C ASP A 73 -10.34 19.54 -13.67
N LYS A 74 -10.63 19.52 -14.97
CA LYS A 74 -11.87 20.06 -15.54
C LYS A 74 -13.02 19.04 -15.55
N ASN A 75 -12.71 17.76 -15.37
CA ASN A 75 -13.64 16.65 -15.55
C ASN A 75 -13.65 15.75 -14.30
N TYR A 76 -13.55 16.37 -13.13
CA TYR A 76 -13.57 15.64 -11.87
C TYR A 76 -14.88 14.85 -11.75
N LYS A 77 -14.74 13.56 -11.46
CA LYS A 77 -15.85 12.69 -11.09
C LYS A 77 -15.67 12.29 -9.64
N ASP A 78 -16.77 12.30 -8.90
CA ASP A 78 -16.80 11.92 -7.50
C ASP A 78 -16.13 10.56 -7.33
N LYS A 79 -15.21 10.49 -6.38
CA LYS A 79 -14.56 9.23 -6.08
C LYS A 79 -15.49 8.45 -5.16
N GLU A 80 -16.21 7.48 -5.70
CA GLU A 80 -16.81 6.44 -4.88
C GLU A 80 -15.71 5.75 -4.06
N GLN A 81 -15.85 5.76 -2.72
CA GLN A 81 -15.16 4.98 -1.67
C GLN A 81 -13.76 4.39 -1.95
N LYS A 82 -12.94 4.97 -2.82
CA LYS A 82 -11.57 4.48 -3.10
C LYS A 82 -10.67 4.73 -1.89
N ASP A 83 -10.92 5.79 -1.13
CA ASP A 83 -10.20 6.08 0.12
C ASP A 83 -10.73 5.30 1.33
N PHE A 84 -11.87 4.58 1.23
CA PHE A 84 -12.20 3.53 2.20
C PHE A 84 -11.11 2.47 2.18
N LYS A 85 -10.56 2.15 1.00
CA LYS A 85 -9.47 1.16 0.89
C LYS A 85 -8.17 1.66 1.50
N ASP A 86 -7.78 2.92 1.28
CA ASP A 86 -6.52 3.44 1.83
C ASP A 86 -6.58 3.67 3.35
N ARG A 87 -7.72 4.10 3.88
CA ARG A 87 -7.96 4.13 5.35
C ARG A 87 -7.97 2.71 5.92
N ASN A 88 -8.70 1.79 5.32
CA ASN A 88 -8.71 0.39 5.74
C ASN A 88 -7.31 -0.23 5.70
N LEU A 89 -6.46 0.14 4.74
CA LEU A 89 -5.07 -0.35 4.67
C LEU A 89 -4.20 0.19 5.82
N ASN A 90 -4.41 1.43 6.26
CA ASN A 90 -3.72 1.97 7.43
C ASN A 90 -4.27 1.34 8.72
N ASP A 91 -5.58 1.19 8.84
CA ASP A 91 -6.25 0.57 9.98
C ASP A 91 -5.84 -0.91 10.11
N THR A 92 -5.78 -1.67 9.01
CA THR A 92 -5.30 -3.06 9.03
C THR A 92 -3.84 -3.16 9.42
N ARG A 93 -2.98 -2.22 8.98
CA ARG A 93 -1.57 -2.18 9.41
C ARG A 93 -1.44 -1.90 10.91
N TYR A 94 -2.24 -0.96 11.42
CA TYR A 94 -2.29 -0.65 12.84
C TYR A 94 -2.75 -1.86 13.65
N ILE A 95 -3.87 -2.48 13.27
CA ILE A 95 -4.42 -3.68 13.93
C ILE A 95 -3.41 -4.81 13.92
N ALA A 96 -2.76 -5.09 12.78
CA ALA A 96 -1.75 -6.14 12.69
C ALA A 96 -0.58 -5.92 13.66
N ARG A 97 -0.11 -4.67 13.81
CA ARG A 97 0.97 -4.32 14.74
C ARG A 97 0.51 -4.37 16.20
N LEU A 98 -0.70 -3.90 16.48
CA LEU A 98 -1.30 -3.98 17.81
C LEU A 98 -1.43 -5.44 18.26
N VAL A 99 -2.01 -6.30 17.42
CA VAL A 99 -2.16 -7.73 17.71
C VAL A 99 -0.80 -8.40 17.87
N LEU A 100 0.18 -8.10 17.00
CA LEU A 100 1.53 -8.65 17.13
C LEU A 100 2.16 -8.30 18.50
N ASN A 101 2.12 -7.03 18.89
CA ASN A 101 2.70 -6.59 20.15
C ASN A 101 1.94 -7.18 21.35
N TYR A 102 0.61 -7.13 21.32
CA TYR A 102 -0.22 -7.69 22.37
C TYR A 102 0.04 -9.19 22.57
N THR A 103 0.13 -9.94 21.48
CA THR A 103 0.46 -11.36 21.50
C THR A 103 1.85 -11.62 22.08
N LYS A 104 2.85 -10.77 21.80
CA LYS A 104 4.19 -10.88 22.40
C LYS A 104 4.22 -10.53 23.89
N ASP A 105 3.45 -9.54 24.30
CA ASP A 105 3.49 -9.00 25.67
C ASP A 105 2.68 -9.86 26.66
N TYR A 106 1.65 -10.57 26.17
CA TYR A 106 0.65 -11.20 27.04
C TYR A 106 0.48 -12.72 26.83
N LEU A 107 1.17 -13.34 25.88
CA LEU A 107 1.13 -14.80 25.70
C LEU A 107 2.52 -15.42 25.90
N ASP A 108 2.55 -16.49 26.69
CA ASP A 108 3.75 -17.32 26.84
C ASP A 108 3.87 -18.29 25.65
N PHE A 109 5.07 -18.37 25.08
CA PHE A 109 5.38 -19.28 23.99
C PHE A 109 6.24 -20.45 24.47
N LEU A 110 5.95 -21.63 23.92
CA LEU A 110 6.85 -22.77 24.07
C LEU A 110 8.17 -22.50 23.32
N PRO A 111 9.29 -23.05 23.83
CA PRO A 111 10.55 -22.93 23.13
C PRO A 111 10.50 -23.58 21.75
N LEU A 112 11.12 -22.93 20.76
CA LEU A 112 11.26 -23.41 19.39
C LEU A 112 12.47 -24.34 19.21
N SER A 113 13.37 -24.39 20.20
CA SER A 113 14.47 -25.34 20.29
C SER A 113 14.84 -25.62 21.75
N ASP A 114 15.41 -26.80 22.02
CA ASP A 114 15.72 -27.24 23.39
C ASP A 114 16.69 -26.31 24.15
N ASP A 115 17.53 -25.59 23.41
CA ASP A 115 18.52 -24.64 23.91
C ASP A 115 18.00 -23.20 24.02
N GLU A 116 16.73 -22.95 23.69
CA GLU A 116 16.17 -21.61 23.69
C GLU A 116 15.97 -21.06 25.11
N ASN A 117 16.54 -19.89 25.37
CA ASN A 117 16.18 -19.08 26.53
C ASN A 117 15.01 -18.15 26.19
N THR A 118 13.79 -18.59 26.51
CA THR A 118 12.53 -17.85 26.24
C THR A 118 12.37 -16.55 27.03
N LYS A 119 13.28 -16.26 27.98
CA LYS A 119 13.31 -14.98 28.71
C LYS A 119 14.01 -13.86 27.93
N LEU A 120 14.67 -14.18 26.82
CA LEU A 120 15.35 -13.20 25.98
C LEU A 120 14.34 -12.53 25.04
N ASN A 121 14.44 -11.21 24.93
CA ASN A 121 13.63 -10.41 24.01
C ASN A 121 14.13 -10.60 22.57
N ASP A 122 13.26 -10.53 21.55
CA ASP A 122 13.55 -10.75 20.11
C ASP A 122 14.75 -9.99 19.49
N ILE A 123 15.30 -8.99 20.19
CA ILE A 123 16.42 -8.14 19.74
C ILE A 123 17.76 -8.67 20.29
N GLN A 124 17.72 -9.59 21.25
CA GLN A 124 18.90 -10.09 21.95
C GLN A 124 19.54 -11.24 21.19
N LYS A 125 20.87 -11.30 21.21
CA LYS A 125 21.61 -12.36 20.53
C LYS A 125 21.24 -13.72 21.14
N GLY A 126 20.70 -14.62 20.32
CA GLY A 126 20.27 -15.95 20.74
C GLY A 126 18.77 -16.09 21.01
N SER A 127 18.00 -14.99 20.99
CA SER A 127 16.53 -15.07 21.02
C SER A 127 15.99 -15.68 19.72
N LYS A 128 14.85 -16.36 19.80
CA LYS A 128 14.07 -16.73 18.62
C LYS A 128 12.88 -15.79 18.50
N VAL A 129 12.27 -15.77 17.32
CA VAL A 129 11.08 -14.95 17.04
C VAL A 129 9.87 -15.87 17.00
N HIS A 130 8.99 -15.78 18.01
CA HIS A 130 7.78 -16.60 18.09
C HIS A 130 6.59 -15.98 17.36
N VAL A 131 6.59 -14.66 17.16
CA VAL A 131 5.47 -13.92 16.57
C VAL A 131 5.98 -12.98 15.48
N GLU A 132 5.52 -13.20 14.26
CA GLU A 132 5.90 -12.42 13.08
C GLU A 132 4.67 -11.98 12.29
N ALA A 133 4.67 -10.72 11.84
CA ALA A 133 3.72 -10.23 10.86
C ALA A 133 4.34 -10.30 9.46
N LYS A 134 3.62 -10.91 8.51
CA LYS A 134 4.04 -10.99 7.11
C LYS A 134 3.29 -9.93 6.27
N SER A 135 3.97 -9.35 5.29
CA SER A 135 3.35 -8.35 4.42
C SER A 135 2.38 -9.00 3.43
N GLY A 136 1.24 -8.36 3.17
CA GLY A 136 0.28 -8.87 2.19
C GLY A 136 0.86 -9.00 0.77
N MET A 137 1.87 -8.19 0.43
CA MET A 137 2.62 -8.32 -0.81
C MET A 137 3.39 -9.64 -0.89
N LEU A 138 4.09 -10.02 0.19
CA LEU A 138 4.80 -11.30 0.27
C LEU A 138 3.83 -12.48 0.16
N THR A 139 2.72 -12.45 0.93
CA THR A 139 1.68 -13.49 0.86
C THR A 139 1.10 -13.63 -0.54
N SER A 140 0.84 -12.50 -1.23
CA SER A 140 0.35 -12.53 -2.60
C SER A 140 1.37 -13.09 -3.59
N ALA A 141 2.65 -12.77 -3.41
CA ALA A 141 3.72 -13.24 -4.26
C ALA A 141 3.95 -14.74 -4.10
N LEU A 142 4.00 -15.23 -2.85
CA LEU A 142 4.07 -16.66 -2.53
C LEU A 142 2.85 -17.42 -3.07
N ARG A 143 1.63 -16.88 -2.88
CA ARG A 143 0.40 -17.48 -3.42
C ARG A 143 0.49 -17.74 -4.92
N HIS A 144 0.87 -16.71 -5.67
CA HIS A 144 1.01 -16.81 -7.11
C HIS A 144 2.12 -17.79 -7.50
N THR A 145 3.26 -17.74 -6.82
CA THR A 145 4.39 -18.61 -7.13
C THR A 145 4.13 -20.08 -6.83
N TRP A 146 3.35 -20.40 -5.80
CA TRP A 146 2.90 -21.75 -5.50
C TRP A 146 1.69 -22.22 -6.32
N GLY A 147 1.18 -21.39 -7.24
CA GLY A 147 0.17 -21.81 -8.21
C GLY A 147 -1.28 -21.75 -7.71
N PHE A 148 -1.54 -21.15 -6.55
CA PHE A 148 -2.90 -20.90 -6.08
C PHE A 148 -3.58 -19.82 -6.95
N SER A 149 -4.90 -19.94 -7.09
CA SER A 149 -5.71 -19.03 -7.91
C SER A 149 -5.75 -17.59 -7.36
N THR A 150 -6.05 -16.65 -8.26
CA THR A 150 -6.30 -15.26 -7.89
C THR A 150 -7.52 -15.16 -6.98
N LYS A 151 -7.54 -14.13 -6.12
CA LYS A 151 -8.64 -13.94 -5.15
C LYS A 151 -9.96 -13.78 -5.90
N ASP A 152 -10.85 -14.76 -5.76
CA ASP A 152 -12.26 -14.58 -6.07
C ASP A 152 -12.87 -13.66 -5.01
N ARG A 153 -13.47 -12.56 -5.46
CA ARG A 153 -14.11 -11.57 -4.57
C ARG A 153 -15.54 -11.94 -4.21
N ASN A 154 -16.09 -12.99 -4.83
CA ASN A 154 -17.43 -13.48 -4.55
C ASN A 154 -17.47 -14.42 -3.34
N ASN A 155 -16.31 -14.79 -2.78
CA ASN A 155 -16.21 -15.61 -1.57
C ASN A 155 -15.01 -15.21 -0.69
N HIS A 156 -14.95 -15.82 0.50
CA HIS A 156 -13.95 -15.54 1.54
C HIS A 156 -12.91 -16.66 1.72
N LEU A 157 -12.93 -17.71 0.89
CA LEU A 157 -12.04 -18.88 1.03
C LEU A 157 -10.55 -18.51 0.89
N HIS A 158 -10.26 -17.46 0.14
CA HIS A 158 -8.91 -16.96 -0.04
C HIS A 158 -8.26 -16.48 1.28
N HIS A 159 -9.03 -16.17 2.32
CA HIS A 159 -8.47 -15.86 3.65
C HIS A 159 -7.84 -17.10 4.31
N ALA A 160 -8.46 -18.27 4.15
CA ALA A 160 -7.92 -19.52 4.68
C ALA A 160 -6.63 -19.91 3.92
N ILE A 161 -6.63 -19.78 2.60
CA ILE A 161 -5.43 -19.97 1.77
C ILE A 161 -4.30 -19.04 2.24
N ASP A 162 -4.61 -17.76 2.48
CA ASP A 162 -3.63 -16.77 2.95
C ASP A 162 -3.06 -17.13 4.33
N ALA A 163 -3.89 -17.64 5.24
CA ALA A 163 -3.45 -18.08 6.55
C ALA A 163 -2.47 -19.27 6.47
N VAL A 164 -2.76 -20.27 5.62
CA VAL A 164 -1.86 -21.41 5.38
C VAL A 164 -0.53 -20.94 4.78
N ILE A 165 -0.57 -20.06 3.79
CA ILE A 165 0.64 -19.48 3.18
C ILE A 165 1.48 -18.75 4.23
N ILE A 166 0.87 -17.96 5.10
CA ILE A 166 1.56 -17.24 6.17
C ILE A 166 2.22 -18.21 7.15
N ALA A 167 1.55 -19.29 7.52
CA ALA A 167 2.09 -20.31 8.42
C ALA A 167 3.38 -20.97 7.87
N TYR A 168 3.44 -21.20 6.56
CA TYR A 168 4.64 -21.75 5.91
C TYR A 168 5.70 -20.70 5.53
N ALA A 169 5.39 -19.40 5.60
CA ALA A 169 6.30 -18.31 5.23
C ALA A 169 7.35 -17.99 6.33
N ASN A 170 8.06 -19.01 6.82
CA ASN A 170 9.14 -18.85 7.78
C ASN A 170 10.37 -18.15 7.16
N ASN A 171 11.35 -17.76 8.00
CA ASN A 171 12.52 -17.00 7.56
C ASN A 171 13.36 -17.71 6.49
N SER A 172 13.45 -19.04 6.55
CA SER A 172 14.13 -19.84 5.52
C SER A 172 13.41 -19.79 4.17
N ILE A 173 12.08 -19.94 4.16
CA ILE A 173 11.24 -19.82 2.95
C ILE A 173 11.30 -18.41 2.38
N VAL A 174 11.22 -17.38 3.24
CA VAL A 174 11.30 -15.98 2.79
C VAL A 174 12.67 -15.69 2.17
N LYS A 175 13.75 -16.16 2.78
CA LYS A 175 15.10 -16.03 2.22
C LYS A 175 15.20 -16.75 0.88
N ALA A 176 14.78 -18.00 0.82
CA ALA A 176 14.82 -18.78 -0.42
C ALA A 176 13.98 -18.14 -1.52
N PHE A 177 12.82 -17.58 -1.18
CA PHE A 177 11.97 -16.86 -2.14
C PHE A 177 12.63 -15.58 -2.64
N SER A 178 13.30 -14.83 -1.76
CA SER A 178 14.06 -13.64 -2.12
C SER A 178 15.22 -13.99 -3.06
N ASP A 179 15.98 -15.05 -2.75
CA ASP A 179 17.09 -15.53 -3.57
C ASP A 179 16.58 -15.98 -4.96
N PHE A 180 15.48 -16.74 -4.99
CA PHE A 180 14.80 -17.14 -6.21
C PHE A 180 14.34 -15.96 -7.07
N LYS A 181 13.79 -14.90 -6.47
CA LYS A 181 13.36 -13.70 -7.20
C LYS A 181 14.55 -12.92 -7.75
N LYS A 182 15.63 -12.79 -6.97
CA LYS A 182 16.88 -12.18 -7.43
C LYS A 182 17.45 -12.92 -8.63
N GLU A 183 17.47 -14.26 -8.57
CA GLU A 183 17.91 -15.10 -9.69
C GLU A 183 17.01 -14.96 -10.92
N GLN A 184 15.67 -14.90 -10.74
CA GLN A 184 14.76 -14.61 -11.85
C GLN A 184 15.04 -13.27 -12.52
N GLU A 185 15.35 -12.22 -11.77
CA GLU A 185 15.67 -10.91 -12.32
C GLU A 185 16.99 -10.93 -13.10
N SER A 186 18.05 -11.52 -12.54
CA SER A 186 19.34 -11.70 -13.23
C SER A 186 19.21 -12.53 -14.50
N ASN A 187 18.50 -13.66 -14.43
CA ASN A 187 18.24 -14.50 -15.60
C ASN A 187 17.37 -13.80 -16.63
N SER A 188 16.40 -12.97 -16.22
CA SER A 188 15.59 -12.20 -17.18
C SER A 188 16.43 -11.12 -17.87
N ALA A 189 17.33 -10.44 -17.15
CA ALA A 189 18.26 -9.48 -17.74
C ALA A 189 19.25 -10.15 -18.72
N GLU A 190 19.75 -11.34 -18.38
CA GLU A 190 20.63 -12.14 -19.25
C GLU A 190 19.88 -12.71 -20.47
N LEU A 191 18.59 -13.06 -20.32
CA LEU A 191 17.73 -13.54 -21.40
C LEU A 191 17.24 -12.40 -22.32
N TYR A 192 17.06 -11.18 -21.81
CA TYR A 192 16.92 -9.99 -22.66
C TYR A 192 18.14 -9.79 -23.56
N ALA A 193 19.33 -10.21 -23.11
CA ALA A 193 20.56 -10.23 -23.91
C ALA A 193 20.68 -11.47 -24.83
N LYS A 194 19.98 -12.58 -24.54
CA LYS A 194 19.96 -13.82 -25.35
C LYS A 194 18.53 -14.28 -25.58
N LYS A 195 17.86 -13.73 -26.60
CA LYS A 195 16.59 -14.27 -27.09
C LYS A 195 16.80 -15.70 -27.63
N ILE A 196 15.79 -16.55 -27.38
CA ILE A 196 15.47 -17.88 -27.96
C ILE A 196 15.71 -19.07 -27.02
N SER A 197 14.61 -19.58 -26.46
CA SER A 197 14.19 -21.00 -26.42
C SER A 197 13.13 -21.19 -25.34
N GLU A 198 11.87 -21.42 -25.73
CA GLU A 198 10.69 -21.21 -24.89
C GLU A 198 10.18 -22.43 -24.09
N LEU A 199 10.87 -23.59 -24.12
CA LEU A 199 10.35 -24.80 -23.46
C LEU A 199 11.16 -25.29 -22.24
N ASP A 200 12.48 -25.08 -22.21
CA ASP A 200 13.32 -25.49 -21.07
C ASP A 200 13.17 -24.57 -19.83
N TYR A 201 12.51 -23.43 -20.01
CA TYR A 201 12.44 -22.36 -19.02
C TYR A 201 11.35 -22.55 -17.96
N LYS A 202 10.22 -23.18 -18.30
CA LYS A 202 9.10 -23.35 -17.35
C LYS A 202 9.45 -24.29 -16.19
N ASN A 203 10.30 -25.28 -16.41
CA ASN A 203 10.68 -26.26 -15.38
C ASN A 203 11.79 -25.78 -14.43
N LYS A 204 12.66 -24.86 -14.86
CA LYS A 204 13.75 -24.30 -14.02
C LYS A 204 13.28 -23.20 -13.05
N ARG A 205 12.01 -22.76 -13.11
CA ARG A 205 11.51 -21.57 -12.41
C ARG A 205 10.36 -21.83 -11.43
N LYS A 206 10.12 -23.07 -11.00
CA LYS A 206 9.15 -23.30 -9.93
C LYS A 206 9.89 -23.18 -8.59
N PHE A 207 9.54 -22.16 -7.81
CA PHE A 207 9.97 -22.09 -6.41
C PHE A 207 9.42 -23.33 -5.70
N PHE A 208 10.23 -23.96 -4.84
CA PHE A 208 9.85 -25.22 -4.23
C PHE A 208 8.63 -25.04 -3.31
N GLU A 209 7.80 -26.08 -3.28
CA GLU A 209 6.66 -26.18 -2.38
C GLU A 209 7.16 -26.54 -0.97
N PRO A 210 6.47 -26.09 0.10
CA PRO A 210 6.81 -26.46 1.47
C PRO A 210 6.84 -27.97 1.72
N PHE A 211 5.98 -28.73 1.02
CA PHE A 211 5.95 -30.18 1.01
C PHE A 211 5.34 -30.69 -0.31
N SER A 212 5.45 -31.99 -0.57
CA SER A 212 4.92 -32.59 -1.81
C SER A 212 3.39 -32.51 -1.86
N GLY A 213 2.85 -31.84 -2.89
CA GLY A 213 1.40 -31.71 -3.09
C GLY A 213 0.76 -30.53 -2.36
N PHE A 214 1.54 -29.47 -2.10
CA PHE A 214 1.07 -28.23 -1.48
C PHE A 214 0.16 -27.41 -2.39
#